data_AF-A0A7C4N5J7-F1
#
_entry.id   AF-A0A7C4N5J7-F1
#
_cell.length_a   1.000
_cell.length_b   1.000
_cell.length_c   1.000
_cell.angle_alpha   90.00
_cell.angle_beta   90.00
_cell.angle_gamma   90.00
#
_symmetry.space_group_name_H-M   'P 1'
#
loop_
_entity.id
_entity.type
_entity.pdbx_description
1 polymer ?
#
loop_
_entity_poly.entity_id
_entity_poly.type
_entity_poly.pdbx_seq_one_letter_code
_entity_poly.pdbx_strand_id
1 'polypeptide(L)'
;PNVQIMLIDGGRSIDLASQVIIPQLMEWGAQQIDVMVVTHPDADHIAGLVGVLEQFPVKSVALTGQVHPTQIYERLLIGVRDKGINPIRTRTGATIPFDSAVRLEVLSPDDQFVDSDDTNDASIVIKLTYGQTSFLLTGDAEFPANQAMLRRGADVRANVLKLGHHGSSTSTDENWLRAVQPQLGIISAGAGNAFGHPHREVIDALDRLGVQYIRTDEHGTITVISDGAQLRVTSAR
;
A
#
# COMPACT_ATOMS: atom_id res chain seq x y z
N PRO A 1 6.49 -8.31 -14.90
CA PRO A 1 6.72 -9.23 -16.04
C PRO A 1 6.76 -8.52 -17.39
N ASN A 2 5.88 -7.53 -17.64
CA ASN A 2 5.77 -6.83 -18.93
C ASN A 2 6.12 -5.32 -18.88
N VAL A 3 7.06 -4.90 -18.03
CA VAL A 3 7.49 -3.48 -17.89
C VAL A 3 6.34 -2.55 -17.47
N GLN A 4 5.28 -3.08 -16.88
CA GLN A 4 4.19 -2.29 -16.31
C GLN A 4 4.53 -1.82 -14.90
N ILE A 5 4.07 -0.62 -14.55
CA ILE A 5 4.35 0.02 -13.26
C ILE A 5 3.05 0.35 -12.55
N MET A 6 2.91 -0.19 -11.34
CA MET A 6 1.90 0.21 -10.39
C MET A 6 2.58 0.98 -9.25
N LEU A 7 2.07 2.17 -8.94
CA LEU A 7 2.49 2.93 -7.78
C LEU A 7 1.36 2.94 -6.75
N ILE A 8 1.62 2.45 -5.55
CA ILE A 8 0.64 2.42 -4.45
C ILE A 8 1.11 3.43 -3.40
N ASP A 9 0.34 4.50 -3.24
CA ASP A 9 0.67 5.69 -2.46
C ASP A 9 1.96 6.40 -2.92
N GLY A 10 2.17 7.61 -2.41
CA GLY A 10 3.29 8.51 -2.77
C GLY A 10 4.01 9.10 -1.57
N GLY A 11 3.61 8.76 -0.34
CA GLY A 11 4.24 9.29 0.86
C GLY A 11 3.87 10.74 1.16
N ARG A 12 4.43 11.24 2.27
CA ARG A 12 3.97 12.47 2.96
C ARG A 12 4.30 13.82 2.35
N SER A 13 5.05 13.86 1.26
CA SER A 13 5.41 15.14 0.65
C SER A 13 5.83 14.98 -0.79
N ILE A 14 5.53 16.01 -1.58
CA ILE A 14 6.03 16.18 -2.95
C ILE A 14 7.57 16.19 -2.97
N ASP A 15 8.22 16.85 -2.02
CA ASP A 15 9.67 16.96 -1.96
C ASP A 15 10.35 15.61 -1.73
N LEU A 16 9.88 14.81 -0.76
CA LEU A 16 10.42 13.46 -0.53
C LEU A 16 10.16 12.53 -1.72
N ALA A 17 8.99 12.63 -2.36
CA ALA A 17 8.73 11.89 -3.59
C ALA A 17 9.71 12.27 -4.70
N SER A 18 10.08 13.55 -4.82
CA SER A 18 11.07 14.04 -5.80
C SER A 18 12.49 13.58 -5.49
N GLN A 19 12.80 13.25 -4.24
CA GLN A 19 14.13 12.78 -3.81
C GLN A 19 14.27 11.25 -3.85
N VAL A 20 13.17 10.52 -3.67
CA VAL A 20 13.19 9.06 -3.51
C VAL A 20 12.38 8.36 -4.59
N ILE A 21 11.08 8.64 -4.70
CA ILE A 21 10.16 7.90 -5.57
C ILE A 21 10.43 8.17 -7.05
N ILE A 22 10.49 9.44 -7.45
CA ILE A 22 10.68 9.83 -8.85
C ILE A 22 12.05 9.35 -9.38
N PRO A 23 13.18 9.54 -8.67
CA PRO A 23 14.47 8.99 -9.10
C PRO A 23 14.46 7.46 -9.20
N GLN A 24 13.83 6.76 -8.24
CA GLN A 24 13.75 5.30 -8.28
C GLN A 24 12.94 4.79 -9.48
N LEU A 25 11.83 5.44 -9.80
CA LEU A 25 11.03 5.15 -10.98
C LEU A 25 11.84 5.37 -12.26
N MET A 26 12.60 6.47 -12.35
CA MET A 26 13.48 6.75 -13.49
C MET A 26 14.59 5.70 -13.63
N GLU A 27 15.21 5.28 -12.52
CA GLU A 27 16.22 4.21 -12.51
C GLU A 27 15.66 2.88 -13.02
N TRP A 28 14.40 2.56 -12.67
CA TRP A 28 13.69 1.40 -13.20
C TRP A 28 13.20 1.57 -14.64
N GLY A 29 13.51 2.71 -15.28
CA GLY A 29 13.15 2.99 -16.67
C GLY A 29 11.69 3.36 -16.89
N ALA A 30 10.97 3.79 -15.83
CA ALA A 30 9.57 4.18 -15.92
C ALA A 30 9.36 5.27 -16.97
N GLN A 31 8.46 5.02 -17.92
CA GLN A 31 7.99 6.04 -18.88
C GLN A 31 6.57 6.51 -18.56
N GLN A 32 5.83 5.71 -17.78
CA GLN A 32 4.46 5.95 -17.36
C GLN A 32 4.16 5.15 -16.09
N ILE A 33 3.08 5.51 -15.41
CA ILE A 33 2.45 4.69 -14.37
C ILE A 33 1.17 4.08 -14.97
N ASP A 34 1.09 2.76 -15.07
CA ASP A 34 -0.09 2.07 -15.61
C ASP A 34 -1.27 2.18 -14.65
N VAL A 35 -1.00 2.03 -13.35
CA VAL A 35 -2.00 2.17 -12.30
C VAL A 35 -1.39 2.92 -11.12
N MET A 36 -1.98 4.05 -10.77
CA MET A 36 -1.73 4.72 -9.50
C MET A 36 -2.83 4.30 -8.52
N VAL A 37 -2.47 3.78 -7.35
CA VAL A 37 -3.41 3.41 -6.30
C VAL A 37 -3.29 4.43 -5.17
N VAL A 38 -4.43 5.01 -4.80
CA VAL A 38 -4.59 5.86 -3.62
C VAL A 38 -5.28 5.03 -2.57
N THR A 39 -4.54 4.49 -1.60
CA THR A 39 -5.14 3.57 -0.61
C THR A 39 -6.23 4.28 0.19
N HIS A 40 -5.96 5.49 0.66
CA HIS A 40 -6.91 6.37 1.34
C HIS A 40 -6.44 7.83 1.20
N PRO A 41 -7.26 8.84 1.57
CA PRO A 41 -7.03 10.22 1.16
C PRO A 41 -6.10 11.03 2.11
N ASP A 42 -5.37 10.39 3.01
CA ASP A 42 -4.51 11.10 3.96
C ASP A 42 -3.19 11.56 3.36
N ALA A 43 -2.74 12.71 3.85
CA ALA A 43 -1.64 13.48 3.25
C ALA A 43 -0.32 12.70 3.25
N ASP A 44 -0.09 11.88 4.27
CA ASP A 44 1.09 11.03 4.39
C ASP A 44 1.13 9.87 3.39
N HIS A 45 0.01 9.61 2.71
CA HIS A 45 -0.11 8.67 1.61
C HIS A 45 -0.13 9.38 0.25
N ILE A 46 -0.84 10.49 0.11
CA ILE A 46 -1.14 11.03 -1.23
C ILE A 46 -0.28 12.21 -1.67
N ALA A 47 0.40 12.90 -0.75
CA ALA A 47 1.07 14.15 -1.09
C ALA A 47 2.13 13.98 -2.18
N GLY A 48 2.92 12.91 -2.14
CA GLY A 48 3.90 12.62 -3.18
C GLY A 48 3.30 12.23 -4.53
N LEU A 49 2.08 11.69 -4.56
CA LEU A 49 1.40 11.33 -5.82
C LEU A 49 1.13 12.55 -6.69
N VAL A 50 0.91 13.72 -6.07
CA VAL A 50 0.77 14.99 -6.79
C VAL A 50 2.04 15.31 -7.59
N GLY A 51 3.22 15.14 -7.00
CA GLY A 51 4.49 15.31 -7.71
C GLY A 51 4.70 14.27 -8.80
N VAL A 52 4.30 13.02 -8.56
CA VAL A 52 4.37 11.96 -9.57
C VAL A 52 3.47 12.25 -10.76
N LEU A 53 2.25 12.76 -10.55
CA LEU A 53 1.33 13.17 -11.63
C LEU A 53 1.93 14.26 -12.51
N GLU A 54 2.75 15.14 -11.95
CA GLU A 54 3.44 16.20 -12.71
C GLU A 54 4.53 15.63 -13.62
N GLN A 55 5.23 14.56 -13.18
CA GLN A 55 6.39 14.01 -13.89
C GLN A 55 6.08 12.84 -14.83
N PHE A 56 5.08 12.01 -14.52
CA PHE A 56 4.77 10.81 -15.28
C PHE A 56 3.34 10.85 -15.83
N PRO A 57 3.11 10.42 -17.07
CA PRO A 57 1.79 10.03 -17.54
C PRO A 57 1.23 8.91 -16.66
N VAL A 58 -0.05 9.00 -16.30
CA VAL A 58 -0.75 7.96 -15.53
C VAL A 58 -1.94 7.49 -16.34
N LYS A 59 -2.03 6.18 -16.58
CA LYS A 59 -3.10 5.61 -17.41
C LYS A 59 -4.41 5.46 -16.67
N SER A 60 -4.36 5.01 -15.42
CA SER A 60 -5.53 4.83 -14.57
C SER A 60 -5.21 5.07 -13.10
N VAL A 61 -6.23 5.49 -12.35
CA VAL A 61 -6.10 5.73 -10.90
C VAL A 61 -7.15 4.94 -10.13
N ALA A 62 -6.70 4.08 -9.23
CA ALA A 62 -7.56 3.34 -8.32
C ALA A 62 -7.83 4.17 -7.05
N LEU A 63 -9.11 4.38 -6.75
CA LEU A 63 -9.58 5.26 -5.68
C LEU A 63 -10.68 4.57 -4.88
N THR A 64 -10.80 4.90 -3.60
CA THR A 64 -11.96 4.52 -2.77
C THR A 64 -13.17 5.41 -3.09
N GLY A 65 -12.95 6.65 -3.54
CA GLY A 65 -14.01 7.64 -3.69
C GLY A 65 -14.53 8.19 -2.37
N GLN A 66 -13.86 7.91 -1.24
CA GLN A 66 -14.06 8.66 0.00
C GLN A 66 -13.71 10.13 -0.25
N VAL A 67 -14.52 11.05 0.26
CA VAL A 67 -14.24 12.48 0.15
C VAL A 67 -13.57 12.94 1.43
N HIS A 68 -12.39 13.55 1.32
CA HIS A 68 -11.67 14.12 2.45
C HIS A 68 -11.24 15.56 2.10
N PRO A 69 -11.86 16.60 2.68
CA PRO A 69 -11.75 17.98 2.21
C PRO A 69 -10.42 18.65 2.65
N THR A 70 -9.30 18.08 2.22
CA THR A 70 -7.96 18.65 2.41
C THR A 70 -7.45 19.24 1.10
N GLN A 71 -6.63 20.31 1.20
CA GLN A 71 -6.05 20.96 0.02
C GLN A 71 -5.23 20.00 -0.84
N ILE A 72 -4.54 19.05 -0.22
CA ILE A 72 -3.71 18.08 -0.95
C ILE A 72 -4.55 17.05 -1.69
N TYR A 73 -5.66 16.58 -1.10
CA TYR A 73 -6.59 15.69 -1.77
C TYR A 73 -7.30 16.38 -2.94
N GLU A 74 -7.75 17.62 -2.74
CA GLU A 74 -8.31 18.44 -3.83
C GLU A 74 -7.32 18.63 -4.97
N ARG A 75 -6.05 18.93 -4.67
CA ARG A 75 -4.99 19.07 -5.69
C ARG A 75 -4.78 17.77 -6.47
N LEU A 76 -4.80 16.62 -5.79
CA LEU A 76 -4.70 15.32 -6.45
C LEU A 76 -5.87 15.08 -7.41
N LEU A 77 -7.11 15.29 -6.95
CA LEU A 77 -8.31 15.08 -7.77
C LEU A 77 -8.37 16.02 -8.97
N ILE A 78 -7.97 17.29 -8.81
CA ILE A 78 -7.84 18.23 -9.93
C ILE A 78 -6.82 17.71 -10.93
N GLY A 79 -5.64 17.27 -10.48
CA GLY A 79 -4.61 16.71 -11.35
C GLY A 79 -5.09 15.48 -12.13
N VAL A 80 -5.82 14.58 -11.47
CA VAL A 80 -6.45 13.40 -12.09
C VAL A 80 -7.44 13.82 -13.18
N ARG A 81 -8.34 14.76 -12.87
CA ARG A 81 -9.36 15.26 -13.79
C ARG A 81 -8.75 15.97 -14.99
N ASP A 82 -7.83 16.91 -14.76
CA ASP A 82 -7.28 17.77 -15.80
C ASP A 82 -6.42 16.99 -16.81
N LYS A 83 -5.83 15.87 -16.37
CA LYS A 83 -5.11 14.92 -17.24
C LYS A 83 -6.02 13.87 -17.87
N GLY A 84 -7.32 13.86 -17.58
CA GLY A 84 -8.28 12.89 -18.14
C GLY A 84 -7.99 11.45 -17.72
N ILE A 85 -7.44 11.24 -16.52
CA ILE A 85 -7.02 9.92 -16.04
C ILE A 85 -8.27 9.12 -15.65
N ASN A 86 -8.37 7.88 -16.15
CA ASN A 86 -9.53 7.04 -15.91
C ASN A 86 -9.58 6.54 -14.45
N PRO A 87 -10.62 6.85 -13.67
CA PRO A 87 -10.76 6.36 -12.31
C PRO A 87 -11.26 4.90 -12.29
N ILE A 88 -10.69 4.12 -11.38
CA ILE A 88 -11.14 2.77 -11.03
C ILE A 88 -11.69 2.86 -9.60
N ARG A 89 -13.01 2.79 -9.45
CA ARG A 89 -13.61 2.70 -8.12
C ARG A 89 -13.31 1.33 -7.52
N THR A 90 -12.63 1.32 -6.38
CA THR A 90 -12.20 0.10 -5.70
C THR A 90 -13.05 -0.17 -4.48
N ARG A 91 -13.60 -1.39 -4.43
CA ARG A 91 -14.36 -1.94 -3.30
C ARG A 91 -13.94 -3.39 -3.14
N THR A 92 -14.23 -3.94 -1.97
CA THR A 92 -14.18 -5.39 -1.72
C THR A 92 -14.67 -6.20 -2.92
N GLY A 93 -13.88 -7.20 -3.31
CA GLY A 93 -14.19 -8.14 -4.39
C GLY A 93 -13.86 -7.63 -5.79
N ALA A 94 -13.48 -6.35 -5.94
CA ALA A 94 -12.96 -5.86 -7.21
C ALA A 94 -11.58 -6.46 -7.53
N THR A 95 -11.25 -6.47 -8.81
CA THR A 95 -9.89 -6.75 -9.29
C THR A 95 -9.33 -5.54 -10.02
N ILE A 96 -8.06 -5.21 -9.81
CA ILE A 96 -7.38 -4.12 -10.52
C ILE A 96 -6.70 -4.70 -11.76
N PRO A 97 -7.10 -4.32 -12.99
CA PRO A 97 -6.43 -4.78 -14.19
C PRO A 97 -5.00 -4.23 -14.25
N PHE A 98 -4.03 -5.13 -14.39
CA PHE A 98 -2.61 -4.76 -14.47
C PHE A 98 -1.90 -5.64 -15.52
N ASP A 99 -1.46 -6.83 -15.12
CA ASP A 99 -0.70 -7.79 -15.93
C ASP A 99 -1.43 -9.13 -15.93
N SER A 100 -1.41 -9.89 -17.03
CA SER A 100 -2.11 -11.18 -17.11
C SER A 100 -1.50 -12.26 -16.20
N ALA A 101 -0.24 -12.12 -15.79
CA ALA A 101 0.42 -13.03 -14.87
C ALA A 101 0.22 -12.63 -13.39
N VAL A 102 -0.30 -11.43 -13.11
CA VAL A 102 -0.44 -10.89 -11.75
C VAL A 102 -1.91 -10.68 -11.43
N ARG A 103 -2.40 -11.36 -10.39
CA ARG A 103 -3.76 -11.15 -9.89
C ARG A 103 -3.74 -10.14 -8.74
N LEU A 104 -4.55 -9.09 -8.86
CA LEU A 104 -4.70 -8.05 -7.85
C LEU A 104 -6.15 -8.01 -7.38
N GLU A 105 -6.39 -8.52 -6.18
CA GLU A 105 -7.69 -8.54 -5.54
C GLU A 105 -7.79 -7.46 -4.49
N VAL A 106 -8.89 -6.70 -4.53
CA VAL A 106 -9.22 -5.71 -3.50
C VAL A 106 -10.01 -6.40 -2.40
N LEU A 107 -9.41 -6.50 -1.21
CA LEU A 107 -10.02 -7.15 -0.04
C LEU A 107 -10.80 -6.17 0.85
N SER A 108 -10.49 -4.87 0.76
CA SER A 108 -11.08 -3.73 1.49
C SER A 108 -10.93 -2.50 0.58
N PRO A 109 -11.79 -1.46 0.64
CA PRO A 109 -12.85 -1.24 1.62
C PRO A 109 -14.22 -1.79 1.22
N ASP A 110 -15.01 -2.13 2.23
CA ASP A 110 -16.47 -2.22 2.14
C ASP A 110 -17.09 -0.81 2.12
N ASP A 111 -18.30 -0.66 1.57
CA ASP A 111 -18.97 0.65 1.46
C ASP A 111 -19.08 1.37 2.81
N GLN A 112 -19.37 0.63 3.89
CA GLN A 112 -19.50 1.20 5.25
C GLN A 112 -18.26 1.95 5.74
N PHE A 113 -17.06 1.55 5.29
CA PHE A 113 -15.82 2.21 5.70
C PHE A 113 -15.58 3.46 4.86
N VAL A 114 -15.91 3.41 3.56
CA VAL A 114 -15.81 4.58 2.67
C VAL A 114 -16.81 5.67 3.04
N ASP A 115 -17.99 5.29 3.53
CA ASP A 115 -19.02 6.24 3.95
C ASP A 115 -18.79 6.76 5.38
N SER A 116 -17.71 6.33 6.05
CA SER A 116 -17.32 6.77 7.38
C SER A 116 -16.35 7.95 7.34
N ASP A 117 -16.19 8.63 8.48
CA ASP A 117 -15.19 9.69 8.66
C ASP A 117 -13.77 9.13 8.89
N ASP A 118 -13.64 7.82 9.12
CA ASP A 118 -12.35 7.15 9.28
C ASP A 118 -11.75 6.84 7.90
N THR A 119 -10.62 7.48 7.62
CA THR A 119 -9.88 7.33 6.37
C THR A 119 -9.02 6.07 6.35
N ASN A 120 -8.54 5.62 7.51
CA ASN A 120 -7.65 4.48 7.63
C ASN A 120 -8.37 3.18 7.27
N ASP A 121 -9.55 2.93 7.85
CA ASP A 121 -10.35 1.74 7.55
C ASP A 121 -10.96 1.75 6.14
N ALA A 122 -11.00 2.92 5.49
CA ALA A 122 -11.33 3.03 4.07
C ALA A 122 -10.17 2.62 3.15
N SER A 123 -9.00 2.24 3.67
CA SER A 123 -7.83 1.83 2.89
C SER A 123 -8.14 0.73 1.88
N ILE A 124 -7.68 0.92 0.63
CA ILE A 124 -7.60 -0.14 -0.36
C ILE A 124 -6.58 -1.19 0.12
N VAL A 125 -7.09 -2.34 0.56
CA VAL A 125 -6.25 -3.50 0.88
C VAL A 125 -6.14 -4.38 -0.37
N ILE A 126 -4.92 -4.57 -0.87
CA ILE A 126 -4.66 -5.34 -2.09
C ILE A 126 -3.94 -6.63 -1.75
N LYS A 127 -4.50 -7.76 -2.20
CA LYS A 127 -3.76 -9.02 -2.33
C LYS A 127 -3.22 -9.14 -3.75
N LEU A 128 -1.90 -9.14 -3.87
CA LEU A 128 -1.18 -9.41 -5.10
C LEU A 128 -0.75 -10.88 -5.09
N THR A 129 -1.08 -11.61 -6.15
CA THR A 129 -0.60 -12.98 -6.38
C THR A 129 0.15 -13.05 -7.70
N TYR A 130 1.38 -13.57 -7.66
CA TYR A 130 2.22 -13.84 -8.83
C TYR A 130 2.83 -15.24 -8.68
N GLY A 131 2.38 -16.18 -9.52
CA GLY A 131 2.73 -17.59 -9.38
C GLY A 131 2.36 -18.15 -8.00
N GLN A 132 3.37 -18.63 -7.26
CA GLN A 132 3.28 -19.15 -5.89
C GLN A 132 3.59 -18.08 -4.83
N THR A 133 3.95 -16.87 -5.23
CA THR A 133 4.25 -15.77 -4.30
C THR A 133 3.06 -14.81 -4.16
N SER A 134 2.91 -14.26 -2.97
CA SER A 134 1.79 -13.36 -2.66
C SER A 134 2.19 -12.25 -1.69
N PHE A 135 1.59 -11.07 -1.88
CA PHE A 135 1.79 -9.89 -1.07
C PHE A 135 0.43 -9.37 -0.58
N LEU A 136 0.35 -8.99 0.68
CA LEU A 136 -0.79 -8.25 1.23
C LEU A 136 -0.33 -6.83 1.56
N LEU A 137 -0.93 -5.86 0.86
CA LEU A 137 -0.63 -4.44 0.98
C LEU A 137 -1.84 -3.77 1.60
N THR A 138 -1.74 -3.37 2.86
CA THR A 138 -2.92 -3.03 3.67
C THR A 138 -3.27 -1.55 3.72
N GLY A 139 -2.43 -0.66 3.15
CA GLY A 139 -2.49 0.76 3.49
C GLY A 139 -2.44 0.92 5.00
N ASP A 140 -3.42 1.66 5.54
CA ASP A 140 -3.55 1.92 6.97
C ASP A 140 -4.77 1.25 7.60
N ALA A 141 -5.36 0.26 6.92
CA ALA A 141 -6.49 -0.52 7.44
C ALA A 141 -6.25 -0.98 8.89
N GLU A 142 -7.19 -0.67 9.77
CA GLU A 142 -7.12 -0.97 11.19
C GLU A 142 -7.93 -2.24 11.52
N PHE A 143 -8.06 -2.56 12.80
CA PHE A 143 -8.80 -3.76 13.23
C PHE A 143 -10.22 -3.86 12.70
N PRO A 144 -11.03 -2.79 12.59
CA PRO A 144 -12.38 -2.94 12.06
C PRO A 144 -12.39 -3.45 10.61
N ALA A 145 -11.56 -2.90 9.72
CA ALA A 145 -11.39 -3.40 8.36
C ALA A 145 -10.80 -4.82 8.34
N ASN A 146 -9.76 -5.09 9.14
CA ASN A 146 -9.13 -6.41 9.22
C ASN A 146 -10.12 -7.49 9.67
N GLN A 147 -10.91 -7.21 10.71
CA GLN A 147 -11.94 -8.13 11.18
C GLN A 147 -13.07 -8.29 10.16
N ALA A 148 -13.45 -7.26 9.41
CA ALA A 148 -14.45 -7.39 8.34
C ALA A 148 -13.98 -8.36 7.25
N MET A 149 -12.70 -8.26 6.84
CA MET A 149 -12.09 -9.22 5.91
C MET A 149 -12.12 -10.65 6.46
N LEU A 150 -11.74 -10.85 7.72
CA LEU A 150 -11.76 -12.17 8.37
C LEU A 150 -13.19 -12.73 8.50
N ARG A 151 -14.16 -11.93 8.93
CA ARG A 151 -15.57 -12.35 9.08
C ARG A 151 -16.18 -12.78 7.75
N ARG A 152 -15.80 -12.12 6.65
CA ARG A 152 -16.22 -12.49 5.30
C ARG A 152 -15.55 -13.77 4.79
N GLY A 153 -14.49 -14.24 5.45
CA GLY A 153 -13.68 -15.36 4.97
C GLY A 153 -12.81 -14.99 3.76
N ALA A 154 -12.38 -13.72 3.67
CA ALA A 154 -11.43 -13.32 2.65
C ALA A 154 -10.10 -14.08 2.81
N ASP A 155 -9.50 -14.50 1.70
CA ASP A 155 -8.19 -15.15 1.73
C ASP A 155 -7.08 -14.10 1.93
N VAL A 156 -6.79 -13.79 3.19
CA VAL A 156 -5.74 -12.83 3.59
C VAL A 156 -4.34 -13.45 3.66
N ARG A 157 -4.18 -14.74 3.36
CA ARG A 157 -2.86 -15.40 3.45
C ARG A 157 -1.90 -14.81 2.43
N ALA A 158 -0.70 -14.45 2.86
CA ALA A 158 0.33 -13.89 1.97
C ALA A 158 1.75 -14.27 2.41
N ASN A 159 2.70 -14.34 1.48
CA ASN A 159 4.12 -14.53 1.82
C ASN A 159 4.72 -13.26 2.42
N VAL A 160 4.36 -12.11 1.87
CA VAL A 160 4.83 -10.79 2.31
C VAL A 160 3.65 -9.97 2.81
N LEU A 161 3.75 -9.43 4.01
CA LEU A 161 2.78 -8.49 4.56
C LEU A 161 3.44 -7.13 4.66
N LYS A 162 2.92 -6.11 3.98
CA LYS A 162 3.18 -4.73 4.39
C LYS A 162 2.28 -4.47 5.60
N LEU A 163 2.87 -4.29 6.77
CA LEU A 163 2.13 -3.99 7.99
C LEU A 163 1.34 -2.68 7.86
N GLY A 164 0.09 -2.72 8.32
CA GLY A 164 -0.81 -1.59 8.29
C GLY A 164 -0.35 -0.44 9.18
N HIS A 165 -0.62 0.79 8.75
CA HIS A 165 -0.46 1.99 9.56
C HIS A 165 0.92 2.06 10.20
N HIS A 166 1.94 1.87 9.36
CA HIS A 166 3.37 1.88 9.73
C HIS A 166 3.80 0.87 10.81
N GLY A 167 3.01 -0.18 11.07
CA GLY A 167 3.23 -1.10 12.19
C GLY A 167 2.58 -0.61 13.48
N SER A 168 1.44 0.07 13.38
CA SER A 168 0.59 0.42 14.51
C SER A 168 -0.02 -0.82 15.16
N SER A 169 -0.29 -0.70 16.46
CA SER A 169 -1.00 -1.71 17.25
C SER A 169 -2.51 -1.57 17.13
N THR A 170 -3.01 -0.57 16.38
CA THR A 170 -4.40 -0.46 15.92
C THR A 170 -4.66 -1.29 14.66
N SER A 171 -3.62 -1.65 13.90
CA SER A 171 -3.72 -2.42 12.66
C SER A 171 -3.18 -3.84 12.77
N THR A 172 -2.14 -4.04 13.58
CA THR A 172 -1.43 -5.34 13.64
C THR A 172 -1.46 -5.91 15.04
N ASP A 173 -2.06 -7.10 15.19
CA ASP A 173 -1.96 -7.93 16.39
C ASP A 173 -1.60 -9.37 16.03
N GLU A 174 -1.47 -10.20 17.07
CA GLU A 174 -1.14 -11.62 16.89
C GLU A 174 -2.22 -12.39 16.11
N ASN A 175 -3.51 -12.03 16.26
CA ASN A 175 -4.59 -12.69 15.54
C ASN A 175 -4.51 -12.42 14.04
N TRP A 176 -4.26 -11.16 13.66
CA TRP A 176 -4.06 -10.76 12.28
C TRP A 176 -2.83 -11.45 11.66
N LEU A 177 -1.70 -11.44 12.36
CA LEU A 177 -0.49 -12.13 11.90
C LEU A 177 -0.70 -13.64 11.74
N ARG A 178 -1.45 -14.29 12.65
CA ARG A 178 -1.82 -15.72 12.53
C ARG A 178 -2.75 -16.01 11.36
N ALA A 179 -3.60 -15.06 10.97
CA ALA A 179 -4.48 -15.21 9.82
C ALA A 179 -3.72 -15.02 8.49
N VAL A 180 -2.87 -14.00 8.40
CA VAL A 180 -2.07 -13.71 7.20
C VAL A 180 -0.94 -14.73 6.99
N GLN A 181 -0.34 -15.24 8.06
CA GLN A 181 0.81 -16.14 8.06
C GLN A 181 1.97 -15.69 7.14
N PRO A 182 2.45 -14.44 7.28
CA PRO A 182 3.55 -13.94 6.46
C PRO A 182 4.88 -14.61 6.82
N GLN A 183 5.71 -14.80 5.80
CA GLN A 183 7.13 -15.13 5.97
C GLN A 183 7.94 -13.86 6.23
N LEU A 184 7.54 -12.75 5.61
CA LEU A 184 8.20 -11.45 5.71
C LEU A 184 7.18 -10.34 6.02
N GLY A 185 7.43 -9.57 7.08
CA GLY A 185 6.77 -8.30 7.37
C GLY A 185 7.60 -7.10 6.89
N ILE A 186 7.00 -6.20 6.13
CA ILE A 186 7.60 -4.91 5.75
C ILE A 186 6.94 -3.81 6.58
N ILE A 187 7.78 -3.05 7.28
CA ILE A 187 7.34 -1.93 8.11
C ILE A 187 7.83 -0.64 7.44
N SER A 188 6.91 0.09 6.82
CA SER A 188 7.22 1.42 6.27
C SER A 188 6.99 2.46 7.35
N ALA A 189 8.03 2.82 8.08
CA ALA A 189 8.03 3.85 9.11
C ALA A 189 9.16 4.87 8.87
N GLY A 190 8.97 6.09 9.35
CA GLY A 190 10.00 7.13 9.31
C GLY A 190 10.90 7.09 10.55
N ALA A 191 12.19 7.37 10.39
CA ALA A 191 13.11 7.49 11.51
C ALA A 191 12.69 8.62 12.45
N GLY A 192 12.63 8.33 13.75
CA GLY A 192 12.21 9.30 14.77
C GLY A 192 10.77 9.78 14.62
N ASN A 193 9.87 8.97 14.03
CA ASN A 193 8.46 9.33 13.95
C ASN A 193 7.86 9.52 15.35
N ALA A 194 7.07 10.58 15.51
CA ALA A 194 6.55 11.00 16.82
C ALA A 194 5.45 10.07 17.37
N PHE A 195 4.88 9.21 16.52
CA PHE A 195 3.82 8.28 16.89
C PHE A 195 4.36 7.02 17.60
N GLY A 196 5.67 6.77 17.53
CA GLY A 196 6.28 5.59 18.13
C GLY A 196 6.10 4.32 17.30
N HIS A 197 5.80 4.46 16.01
CA HIS A 197 5.68 3.34 15.08
C HIS A 197 7.06 2.78 14.66
N PRO A 198 7.17 1.46 14.40
CA PRO A 198 6.21 0.44 14.78
C PRO A 198 6.15 0.31 16.31
N HIS A 199 4.96 0.07 16.84
CA HIS A 199 4.80 -0.12 18.28
C HIS A 199 5.49 -1.39 18.76
N ARG A 200 5.99 -1.37 20.00
CA ARG A 200 6.79 -2.47 20.55
C ARG A 200 5.99 -3.78 20.62
N GLU A 201 4.71 -3.72 20.97
CA GLU A 201 3.84 -4.89 21.02
C GLU A 201 3.68 -5.58 19.66
N VAL A 202 3.80 -4.84 18.55
CA VAL A 202 3.77 -5.39 17.18
C VAL A 202 5.07 -6.12 16.88
N ILE A 203 6.22 -5.53 17.25
CA ILE A 203 7.53 -6.19 17.12
C ILE A 203 7.58 -7.47 17.95
N ASP A 204 7.17 -7.40 19.22
CA ASP A 204 7.13 -8.56 20.11
C ASP A 204 6.20 -9.66 19.56
N ALA A 205 5.09 -9.30 18.88
CA ALA A 205 4.20 -10.27 18.24
C ALA A 205 4.84 -10.94 17.01
N LEU A 206 5.56 -10.19 16.17
CA LEU A 206 6.33 -10.73 15.04
C LEU A 206 7.38 -11.73 15.53
N ASP A 207 8.15 -11.36 16.56
CA ASP A 207 9.18 -12.21 17.17
C ASP A 207 8.58 -13.49 17.76
N ARG A 208 7.49 -13.38 18.53
CA ARG A 208 6.79 -14.55 19.11
C ARG A 208 6.30 -15.52 18.05
N LEU A 209 5.88 -15.03 16.89
CA LEU A 209 5.38 -15.84 15.78
C LEU A 209 6.49 -16.30 14.82
N GLY A 210 7.74 -15.85 15.02
CA GLY A 210 8.86 -16.18 14.14
C GLY A 210 8.74 -15.56 12.74
N VAL A 211 8.01 -14.45 12.62
CA VAL A 211 7.86 -13.72 11.35
C VAL A 211 9.10 -12.83 11.16
N GLN A 212 9.84 -13.03 10.08
CA GLN A 212 10.95 -12.13 9.74
C GLN A 212 10.40 -10.75 9.38
N TYR A 213 11.07 -9.67 9.77
CA TYR A 213 10.65 -8.33 9.39
C TYR A 213 11.83 -7.42 9.03
N ILE A 214 11.53 -6.39 8.24
CA ILE A 214 12.48 -5.35 7.83
C ILE A 214 11.78 -3.99 7.81
N ARG A 215 12.51 -2.94 8.20
CA ARG A 215 11.94 -1.60 8.42
C ARG A 215 12.65 -0.52 7.62
N THR A 216 11.89 0.40 7.02
CA THR A 216 12.43 1.47 6.16
C THR A 216 13.21 2.53 6.94
N ASP A 217 12.88 2.77 8.21
CA ASP A 217 13.62 3.73 9.05
C ASP A 217 15.04 3.25 9.39
N GLU A 218 15.24 1.94 9.38
CA GLU A 218 16.55 1.33 9.62
C GLU A 218 17.28 0.98 8.31
N HIS A 219 16.57 0.64 7.24
CA HIS A 219 17.17 0.06 6.03
C HIS A 219 16.99 0.90 4.76
N GLY A 220 16.27 2.02 4.82
CA GLY A 220 15.97 2.85 3.66
C GLY A 220 14.97 2.19 2.72
N THR A 221 15.20 2.29 1.42
CA THR A 221 14.40 1.62 0.38
C THR A 221 14.58 0.11 0.50
N ILE A 222 13.46 -0.61 0.61
CA ILE A 222 13.41 -2.07 0.65
C ILE A 222 12.84 -2.56 -0.68
N THR A 223 13.59 -3.42 -1.37
CA THR A 223 13.20 -4.00 -2.65
C THR A 223 12.97 -5.50 -2.45
N VAL A 224 11.75 -5.94 -2.73
CA VAL A 224 11.39 -7.37 -2.74
C VAL A 224 11.13 -7.81 -4.18
N ILE A 225 11.91 -8.76 -4.66
CA ILE A 225 11.87 -9.27 -6.03
C ILE A 225 11.25 -10.67 -5.99
N SER A 226 10.27 -10.90 -6.86
CA SER A 226 9.67 -12.21 -7.07
C SER A 226 9.80 -12.63 -8.54
N ASP A 227 10.14 -13.89 -8.78
CA ASP A 227 10.04 -14.57 -10.08
C ASP A 227 8.77 -15.43 -10.22
N GLY A 228 7.88 -15.35 -9.24
CA GLY A 228 6.66 -16.15 -9.15
C GLY A 228 6.84 -17.48 -8.40
N ALA A 229 8.04 -17.78 -7.89
CA ALA A 229 8.29 -18.93 -7.03
C ALA A 229 9.14 -18.57 -5.80
N GLN A 230 10.16 -17.74 -5.98
CA GLN A 230 11.10 -17.34 -4.94
C GLN A 230 11.02 -15.84 -4.67
N LEU A 231 11.38 -15.46 -3.45
CA LEU A 231 11.50 -14.08 -3.02
C LEU A 231 12.98 -13.76 -2.72
N ARG A 232 13.43 -12.59 -3.17
CA ARG A 232 14.71 -12.01 -2.79
C ARG A 232 14.49 -10.60 -2.23
N VAL A 233 15.09 -10.32 -1.08
CA VAL A 233 15.00 -9.01 -0.42
C VAL A 233 16.36 -8.33 -0.44
N THR A 234 16.38 -7.05 -0.82
CA THR A 234 17.54 -6.17 -0.74
C THR A 234 17.13 -4.83 -0.15
N SER A 235 18.07 -4.07 0.40
CA SER A 235 17.82 -2.71 0.89
C SER A 235 18.93 -1.74 0.53
N ALA A 236 18.59 -0.46 0.40
CA ALA A 236 19.52 0.63 0.12
C ALA A 236 19.12 1.90 0.90
N ARG A 237 20.11 2.57 1.50
CA ARG A 237 19.96 3.87 2.15
C ARG A 237 20.45 4.99 1.27
#